data_AF-F1L2A9-F1
#
_entry.id   AF-F1L2A9-F1
#
_cell.length_a   1.000
_cell.length_b   1.000
_cell.length_c   1.000
_cell.angle_alpha   90.00
_cell.angle_beta   90.00
_cell.angle_gamma   90.00
#
_symmetry.space_group_name_H-M   'P 1'
#
loop_
_entity.id
_entity.type
_entity.pdbx_description
1 polymer ?
#
loop_
_entity_poly.entity_id
_entity_poly.type
_entity_poly.pdbx_seq_one_letter_code
_entity_poly.pdbx_strand_id
1 'polypeptide(L)'
;MSPLAILKSFCKRMHYGAPELLPVDENDATICAFGMTYKLSEIYQKPQRRDGLLGRPLQRVALYILLQAGLVTEHVETRTLHGPTGRDTETGKLQMFVDLLPLHAGPIKPPLDISPRRPVQYQLRAVVWGVHGALLSKTTMGKKVADLYVKCFLEGSKKEERTDIHFRSVDGNASFNWRFVINFDYDIWEQKVVFSKRKRFSRAKVEHLRDPILKIQVCDNNRFQADTLIGECCFDLREFPEAEVDSEDNPKNTTMRTHSPLCCISAAGFCRQALCCTKGHRREFANTPRPVAV
;
A
#
# COMPACT_ATOMS: atom_id res chain seq x y z
N MET A 1 -15.18 28.47 -7.99
CA MET A 1 -16.30 28.45 -8.97
C MET A 1 -16.29 27.10 -9.68
N SER A 2 -17.45 26.48 -9.91
CA SER A 2 -17.50 25.20 -10.61
C SER A 2 -17.32 25.37 -12.13
N PRO A 3 -16.87 24.35 -12.88
CA PRO A 3 -16.77 24.41 -14.34
C PRO A 3 -18.06 24.90 -15.03
N LEU A 4 -19.23 24.44 -14.58
CA LEU A 4 -20.52 24.90 -15.11
C LEU A 4 -20.77 26.40 -14.85
N ALA A 5 -20.38 26.92 -13.69
CA ALA A 5 -20.51 28.34 -13.39
C ALA A 5 -19.57 29.18 -14.27
N ILE A 6 -18.36 28.68 -14.54
CA ILE A 6 -17.41 29.32 -15.47
C ILE A 6 -17.99 29.34 -16.88
N LEU A 7 -18.54 28.22 -17.37
CA LEU A 7 -19.17 28.13 -18.69
C LEU A 7 -20.35 29.11 -18.83
N LYS A 8 -21.25 29.16 -17.83
CA LYS A 8 -22.36 30.13 -17.80
C LYS A 8 -21.87 31.58 -17.83
N SER A 9 -20.86 31.90 -17.02
CA SER A 9 -20.27 33.24 -16.97
C SER A 9 -19.58 33.61 -18.28
N PHE A 10 -18.92 32.65 -18.93
CA PHE A 10 -18.28 32.84 -20.22
C PHE A 10 -19.31 33.13 -21.31
N CYS A 11 -20.36 32.30 -21.42
CA CYS A 11 -21.43 32.54 -22.39
C CYS A 11 -22.07 33.91 -22.20
N LYS A 12 -22.36 34.30 -20.95
CA LYS A 12 -22.90 35.62 -20.64
C LYS A 12 -21.96 36.75 -21.05
N ARG A 13 -20.66 36.65 -20.75
CA ARG A 13 -19.65 37.67 -21.07
C ARG A 13 -19.40 37.82 -22.57
N MET A 14 -19.48 36.72 -23.32
CA MET A 14 -19.24 36.70 -24.77
C MET A 14 -20.52 36.82 -25.59
N HIS A 15 -21.66 37.09 -24.95
CA HIS A 15 -22.98 37.20 -25.60
C HIS A 15 -23.43 35.94 -26.36
N TYR A 16 -22.99 34.76 -25.92
CA TYR A 16 -23.55 33.48 -26.37
C TYR A 16 -24.84 33.14 -25.61
N GLY A 17 -25.66 32.28 -26.21
CA GLY A 17 -26.80 31.66 -25.51
C GLY A 17 -26.36 30.94 -24.24
N ALA A 18 -27.20 30.99 -23.20
CA ALA A 18 -26.93 30.26 -21.97
C ALA A 18 -26.87 28.75 -22.26
N PRO A 19 -25.92 28.00 -21.67
CA PRO A 19 -25.83 26.57 -21.89
C PRO A 19 -27.10 25.89 -21.37
N GLU A 20 -27.77 25.14 -22.25
CA GLU A 20 -28.97 24.39 -21.91
C GLU A 20 -28.57 23.07 -21.26
N LEU A 21 -29.22 22.75 -20.14
CA LEU A 21 -28.96 21.55 -19.36
C LEU A 21 -30.10 20.58 -19.57
N LEU A 22 -29.83 19.47 -20.25
CA LEU A 22 -30.80 18.41 -20.47
C LEU A 22 -30.78 17.42 -19.29
N PRO A 23 -31.92 16.75 -18.99
CA PRO A 23 -32.08 15.94 -17.79
C PRO A 23 -31.02 14.84 -17.63
N VAL A 24 -30.75 14.55 -16.36
CA VAL A 24 -29.51 14.01 -15.80
C VAL A 24 -29.83 12.64 -15.20
N ASP A 25 -29.22 11.58 -15.73
CA ASP A 25 -29.09 10.31 -14.99
C ASP A 25 -28.02 10.50 -13.90
N GLU A 26 -28.06 9.75 -12.79
CA GLU A 26 -27.08 9.92 -11.70
C GLU A 26 -25.62 9.83 -12.16
N ASN A 27 -25.36 9.12 -13.27
CA ASN A 27 -24.04 8.87 -13.83
C ASN A 27 -23.76 9.54 -15.20
N ASP A 28 -24.73 10.24 -15.80
CA ASP A 28 -24.59 10.86 -17.13
C ASP A 28 -25.13 12.30 -17.13
N ALA A 29 -24.67 13.12 -18.06
CA ALA A 29 -25.15 14.49 -18.21
C ALA A 29 -25.00 14.95 -19.65
N THR A 30 -25.90 15.84 -20.07
CA THR A 30 -25.86 16.45 -21.39
C THR A 30 -25.97 17.98 -21.28
N ILE A 31 -25.09 18.69 -21.98
CA ILE A 31 -25.09 20.15 -22.09
C ILE A 31 -25.12 20.54 -23.56
N CYS A 32 -26.04 21.43 -23.94
CA CYS A 32 -26.02 22.08 -25.25
C CYS A 32 -25.39 23.47 -25.12
N ALA A 33 -24.28 23.70 -25.83
CA ALA A 33 -23.56 24.96 -25.83
C ALA A 33 -22.91 25.18 -27.21
N PHE A 34 -22.80 26.45 -27.64
CA PHE A 34 -22.19 26.81 -28.93
C PHE A 34 -22.80 26.10 -30.16
N GLY A 35 -24.11 25.78 -30.10
CA GLY A 35 -24.81 25.04 -31.16
C GLY A 35 -24.50 23.55 -31.22
N MET A 36 -23.77 23.01 -30.24
CA MET A 36 -23.38 21.61 -30.15
C MET A 36 -23.96 20.95 -28.90
N THR A 37 -24.24 19.65 -28.99
CA THR A 37 -24.70 18.83 -27.87
C THR A 37 -23.53 17.97 -27.37
N TYR A 38 -23.26 18.03 -26.06
CA TYR A 38 -22.17 17.31 -25.42
C TYR A 38 -22.71 16.36 -24.38
N LYS A 39 -22.54 15.06 -24.58
CA LYS A 39 -22.98 14.00 -23.65
C LYS A 39 -21.79 13.33 -22.96
N LEU A 40 -21.87 13.11 -21.64
CA LEU A 40 -20.74 12.59 -20.87
C LEU A 40 -20.30 11.18 -21.32
N SER A 41 -21.26 10.30 -21.62
CA SER A 41 -20.98 8.94 -22.10
C SER A 41 -20.31 8.90 -23.48
N GLU A 42 -20.53 9.92 -24.33
CA GLU A 42 -19.85 10.07 -25.62
C GLU A 42 -18.43 10.63 -25.46
N ILE A 43 -18.22 11.53 -24.49
CA ILE A 43 -16.92 12.13 -24.19
C ILE A 43 -15.98 11.10 -23.54
N TYR A 44 -16.48 10.25 -22.65
CA TYR A 44 -15.69 9.28 -21.90
C TYR A 44 -16.14 7.83 -22.20
N GLN A 45 -15.76 7.34 -23.39
CA GLN A 45 -16.17 6.02 -23.91
C GLN A 45 -15.61 4.80 -23.13
N LYS A 46 -14.72 5.00 -22.16
CA LYS A 46 -14.17 3.92 -21.33
C LYS A 46 -14.42 4.21 -19.85
N PRO A 47 -14.88 3.23 -19.05
CA PRO A 47 -14.99 3.39 -17.60
C PRO A 47 -13.60 3.71 -17.04
N GLN A 48 -13.47 4.90 -16.43
CA GLN A 48 -12.23 5.29 -15.79
C GLN A 48 -12.15 4.58 -14.43
N ARG A 49 -11.05 3.86 -14.19
CA ARG A 49 -10.79 3.04 -12.98
C ARG A 49 -10.73 3.83 -11.65
N ARG A 50 -11.26 5.05 -11.56
CA ARG A 50 -11.14 5.94 -10.40
C ARG A 50 -12.48 6.62 -10.08
N ASP A 51 -13.53 5.83 -9.87
CA ASP A 51 -14.90 6.35 -9.62
C ASP A 51 -15.00 7.29 -8.39
N GLY A 52 -14.10 7.19 -7.41
CA GLY A 52 -14.12 8.04 -6.20
C GLY A 52 -13.56 9.47 -6.35
N LEU A 53 -12.86 9.79 -7.45
CA LEU A 53 -12.18 11.09 -7.64
C LEU A 53 -12.78 11.92 -8.78
N LEU A 54 -13.86 11.44 -9.42
CA LEU A 54 -14.46 12.11 -10.57
C LEU A 54 -15.50 13.15 -10.09
N GLY A 55 -15.41 14.36 -10.64
CA GLY A 55 -16.41 15.41 -10.39
C GLY A 55 -17.81 15.01 -10.89
N ARG A 56 -18.85 15.70 -10.41
CA ARG A 56 -20.24 15.44 -10.84
C ARG A 56 -20.40 15.48 -12.37
N PRO A 57 -21.25 14.64 -12.99
CA PRO A 57 -21.43 14.54 -14.45
C PRO A 57 -21.51 15.87 -15.19
N LEU A 58 -22.39 16.78 -14.76
CA LEU A 58 -22.54 18.12 -15.36
C LEU A 58 -21.26 18.97 -15.32
N GLN A 59 -20.46 18.85 -14.26
CA GLN A 59 -19.21 19.61 -14.14
C GLN A 59 -18.14 19.06 -15.09
N ARG A 60 -18.14 17.74 -15.34
CA ARG A 60 -17.23 17.09 -16.28
C ARG A 60 -17.54 17.49 -17.72
N VAL A 61 -18.82 17.49 -18.11
CA VAL A 61 -19.23 17.98 -19.45
C VAL A 61 -18.89 19.46 -19.61
N ALA A 62 -19.20 20.30 -18.62
CA ALA A 62 -18.88 21.72 -18.68
C ALA A 62 -17.36 21.99 -18.77
N LEU A 63 -16.55 21.21 -18.05
CA LEU A 63 -15.09 21.29 -18.13
C LEU A 63 -14.58 20.90 -19.52
N TYR A 64 -15.12 19.82 -20.11
CA TYR A 64 -14.78 19.41 -21.46
C TYR A 64 -15.07 20.51 -22.49
N ILE A 65 -16.25 21.14 -22.42
CA ILE A 65 -16.62 22.26 -23.30
C ILE A 65 -15.65 23.44 -23.15
N LEU A 66 -15.29 23.80 -21.92
CA LEU A 66 -14.34 24.88 -21.65
C LEU A 66 -12.93 24.58 -22.17
N LEU A 67 -12.49 23.31 -22.11
CA LEU A 67 -11.22 22.86 -22.68
C LEU A 67 -11.24 22.93 -24.21
N GLN A 68 -12.32 22.46 -24.85
CA GLN A 68 -12.47 22.54 -26.31
C GLN A 68 -12.49 24.00 -26.81
N ALA A 69 -13.03 24.91 -26.01
CA ALA A 69 -13.03 26.34 -26.33
C ALA A 69 -11.68 27.04 -26.07
N GLY A 70 -10.65 26.32 -25.58
CA GLY A 70 -9.33 26.89 -25.25
C GLY A 70 -9.36 27.88 -24.08
N LEU A 71 -10.44 27.89 -23.28
CA LEU A 71 -10.69 28.86 -22.20
C LEU A 71 -10.16 28.40 -20.86
N VAL A 72 -9.93 27.10 -20.74
CA VAL A 72 -9.11 26.54 -19.67
C VAL A 72 -7.77 26.26 -20.31
N THR A 73 -6.81 27.16 -20.12
CA THR A 73 -5.41 26.77 -20.23
C THR A 73 -5.28 25.55 -19.34
N GLU A 74 -4.77 24.44 -19.88
CA GLU A 74 -4.38 23.31 -19.05
C GLU A 74 -3.68 23.90 -17.84
N HIS A 75 -4.02 23.47 -16.64
CA HIS A 75 -3.39 23.97 -15.41
C HIS A 75 -1.95 23.46 -15.32
N VAL A 76 -1.28 23.34 -16.47
CA VAL A 76 0.00 22.75 -16.76
C VAL A 76 0.78 23.83 -17.52
N GLU A 77 1.56 24.61 -16.79
CA GLU A 77 2.50 25.54 -17.40
C GLU A 77 3.60 24.70 -18.05
N THR A 78 3.70 24.76 -19.38
CA THR A 78 4.74 24.08 -20.15
C THR A 78 5.56 25.08 -20.94
N ARG A 79 6.74 25.42 -20.43
CA ARG A 79 7.66 26.35 -21.10
C ARG A 79 8.98 25.66 -21.43
N THR A 80 9.46 25.88 -22.65
CA THR A 80 10.80 25.47 -23.06
C THR A 80 11.84 26.37 -22.38
N LEU A 81 12.93 25.79 -21.90
CA LEU A 81 14.04 26.51 -21.27
C LEU A 81 15.17 26.66 -22.29
N HIS A 82 15.64 27.88 -22.49
CA HIS A 82 16.75 28.19 -23.40
C HIS A 82 18.01 28.52 -22.60
N GLY A 83 19.15 28.08 -23.13
CA GLY A 83 20.45 28.33 -22.52
C GLY A 83 20.94 29.77 -22.75
N PRO A 84 21.98 30.22 -22.01
CA PRO A 84 22.54 31.58 -22.17
C PRO A 84 23.16 31.84 -23.55
N THR A 85 23.63 30.79 -24.21
CA THR A 85 24.43 30.84 -25.44
C THR A 85 23.62 30.83 -26.74
N GLY A 86 22.29 30.81 -26.67
CA GLY A 86 21.44 30.94 -27.86
C GLY A 86 19.97 30.70 -27.56
N ARG A 87 19.11 31.63 -27.96
CA ARG A 87 17.64 31.47 -27.88
C ARG A 87 17.11 30.36 -28.78
N ASP A 88 17.89 29.90 -29.76
CA ASP A 88 17.47 28.92 -30.76
C ASP A 88 17.73 27.46 -30.35
N THR A 89 18.37 27.20 -29.21
CA THR A 89 18.62 25.83 -28.74
C THR A 89 17.85 25.55 -27.45
N GLU A 90 16.93 24.60 -27.52
CA GLU A 90 16.18 24.11 -26.37
C GLU A 90 17.13 23.32 -25.43
N THR A 91 17.17 23.68 -24.15
CA THR A 91 18.05 23.07 -23.14
C THR A 91 17.30 22.31 -22.06
N GLY A 92 15.97 22.34 -22.10
CA GLY A 92 15.10 21.64 -21.18
C GLY A 92 13.66 22.11 -21.33
N LYS A 93 12.77 21.52 -20.54
CA LYS A 93 11.35 21.87 -20.50
C LYS A 93 10.88 21.89 -19.05
N LEU A 94 10.20 22.96 -18.65
CA LEU A 94 9.49 23.04 -17.38
C LEU A 94 8.05 22.60 -17.60
N GLN A 95 7.56 21.71 -16.76
CA GLN A 95 6.16 21.32 -16.69
C GLN A 95 5.72 21.42 -15.23
N MET A 96 4.74 22.28 -14.93
CA MET A 96 4.23 22.43 -13.56
C MET A 96 2.70 22.48 -13.56
N PHE A 97 2.08 21.90 -12.54
CA PHE A 97 0.66 22.09 -12.30
C PHE A 97 0.43 23.35 -11.45
N VAL A 98 -0.48 24.24 -11.88
CA VAL A 98 -0.78 25.50 -11.20
C VAL A 98 -2.24 25.53 -10.78
N ASP A 99 -2.49 25.42 -9.48
CA ASP A 99 -3.81 25.61 -8.90
C ASP A 99 -4.01 27.08 -8.50
N LEU A 100 -4.95 27.75 -9.17
CA LEU A 100 -5.35 29.12 -8.83
C LEU A 100 -6.47 29.10 -7.79
N LEU A 101 -6.14 29.39 -6.54
CA LEU A 101 -7.10 29.42 -5.43
C LEU A 101 -7.78 30.80 -5.32
N PRO A 102 -9.12 30.88 -5.23
CA PRO A 102 -9.82 32.14 -4.99
C PRO A 102 -9.46 32.73 -3.62
N LEU A 103 -9.28 34.05 -3.54
CA LEU A 103 -8.93 34.73 -2.28
C LEU A 103 -9.96 34.50 -1.14
N HIS A 104 -11.23 34.29 -1.49
CA HIS A 104 -12.29 34.00 -0.52
C HIS A 104 -12.33 32.55 -0.04
N ALA A 105 -11.51 31.65 -0.60
CA ALA A 105 -11.45 30.24 -0.21
C ALA A 105 -10.71 30.00 1.13
N GLY A 106 -10.29 31.08 1.79
CA GLY A 106 -9.52 31.04 3.02
C GLY A 106 -8.01 31.07 2.78
N PRO A 107 -7.22 30.96 3.85
CA PRO A 107 -5.76 31.01 3.76
C PRO A 107 -5.22 29.83 2.94
N ILE A 108 -4.15 30.08 2.19
CA ILE A 108 -3.42 29.05 1.43
C ILE A 108 -2.92 28.00 2.42
N LYS A 109 -3.20 26.72 2.13
CA LYS A 109 -2.71 25.60 2.94
C LYS A 109 -1.17 25.62 2.95
N PRO A 110 -0.52 25.19 4.04
CA PRO A 110 0.93 25.05 4.06
C PRO A 110 1.39 24.15 2.89
N PRO A 111 2.59 24.39 2.33
CA PRO A 111 3.14 23.56 1.26
C PRO A 111 3.08 22.08 1.62
N LEU A 112 2.66 21.25 0.66
CA LEU A 112 2.67 19.80 0.85
C LEU A 112 4.13 19.33 0.94
N ASP A 113 4.47 18.61 2.01
CA ASP A 113 5.77 17.94 2.08
C ASP A 113 5.81 16.78 1.07
N ILE A 114 6.55 17.01 -0.01
CA ILE A 114 6.79 16.04 -1.08
C ILE A 114 8.14 15.32 -0.91
N SER A 115 8.78 15.45 0.26
CA SER A 115 10.01 14.72 0.56
C SER A 115 9.80 13.23 0.34
N PRO A 116 10.81 12.50 -0.17
CA PRO A 116 10.71 11.05 -0.33
C PRO A 116 10.29 10.42 0.99
N ARG A 117 9.19 9.67 0.93
CA ARG A 117 8.64 8.97 2.09
C ARG A 117 9.69 7.99 2.61
N ARG A 118 9.87 7.99 3.93
CA ARG A 118 10.87 7.14 4.58
C ARG A 118 10.17 5.92 5.17
N PRO A 119 10.71 4.71 4.94
CA PRO A 119 10.24 3.52 5.63
C PRO A 119 10.36 3.68 7.14
N VAL A 120 9.40 3.09 7.85
CA VAL A 120 9.38 3.04 9.31
C VAL A 120 9.87 1.65 9.74
N GLN A 121 10.66 1.58 10.80
CA GLN A 121 11.14 0.30 11.31
C GLN A 121 10.03 -0.40 12.12
N TYR A 122 9.73 -1.64 11.76
CA TYR A 122 8.78 -2.53 12.43
C TYR A 122 9.47 -3.77 12.99
N GLN A 123 8.82 -4.41 13.96
CA GLN A 123 9.22 -5.69 14.53
C GLN A 123 8.05 -6.67 14.52
N LEU A 124 8.21 -7.77 13.80
CA LEU A 124 7.30 -8.90 13.82
C LEU A 124 7.77 -9.93 14.84
N ARG A 125 6.86 -10.40 15.68
CA ARG A 125 7.10 -11.50 16.62
C ARG A 125 6.17 -12.65 16.29
N ALA A 126 6.73 -13.82 15.97
CA ALA A 126 5.97 -15.03 15.70
C ALA A 126 6.35 -16.10 16.72
N VAL A 127 5.36 -16.70 17.37
CA VAL A 127 5.57 -17.75 18.37
C VAL A 127 5.14 -19.09 17.80
N VAL A 128 6.06 -20.07 17.80
CA VAL A 128 5.79 -21.44 17.40
C VAL A 128 5.86 -22.32 18.63
N TRP A 129 4.69 -22.78 19.09
CA TRP A 129 4.59 -23.68 20.23
C TRP A 129 5.05 -25.10 19.88
N GLY A 130 4.61 -25.59 18.72
CA GLY A 130 4.91 -26.93 18.25
C GLY A 130 4.31 -27.20 16.87
N VAL A 131 4.67 -28.36 16.32
CA VAL A 131 4.13 -28.94 15.08
C VAL A 131 3.45 -30.25 15.46
N HIS A 132 2.33 -30.56 14.81
CA HIS A 132 1.60 -31.80 15.03
C HIS A 132 1.27 -32.46 13.70
N GLY A 133 1.40 -33.80 13.64
CA GLY A 133 1.04 -34.57 12.45
C GLY A 133 1.91 -34.32 11.22
N ALA A 134 3.19 -33.99 11.40
CA ALA A 134 4.13 -33.84 10.28
C ALA A 134 4.38 -35.17 9.56
N LEU A 135 4.58 -35.10 8.24
CA LEU A 135 4.91 -36.29 7.44
C LEU A 135 6.32 -36.79 7.78
N LEU A 136 6.41 -38.08 8.11
CA LEU A 136 7.66 -38.75 8.44
C LEU A 136 8.36 -39.20 7.15
N SER A 137 9.41 -38.49 6.76
CA SER A 137 10.08 -38.70 5.47
C SER A 137 11.21 -39.74 5.54
N LYS A 138 11.77 -40.00 6.74
CA LYS A 138 12.93 -40.89 6.92
C LYS A 138 12.53 -42.23 7.51
N THR A 139 13.39 -43.23 7.31
CA THR A 139 13.32 -44.51 8.02
C THR A 139 14.62 -44.75 8.77
N THR A 140 14.55 -44.90 10.10
CA THR A 140 15.70 -45.20 10.95
C THR A 140 15.39 -46.43 11.79
N MET A 141 16.26 -47.45 11.74
CA MET A 141 16.07 -48.72 12.45
C MET A 141 14.69 -49.36 12.18
N GLY A 142 14.22 -49.32 10.93
CA GLY A 142 12.92 -49.88 10.52
C GLY A 142 11.68 -49.07 10.93
N LYS A 143 11.84 -47.92 11.60
CA LYS A 143 10.72 -47.02 11.96
C LYS A 143 10.77 -45.74 11.13
N LYS A 144 9.60 -45.27 10.69
CA LYS A 144 9.50 -43.94 10.09
C LYS A 144 9.73 -42.86 11.15
N VAL A 145 10.56 -41.87 10.84
CA VAL A 145 10.92 -40.77 11.73
C VAL A 145 11.14 -39.46 10.95
N ALA A 146 11.20 -38.34 11.65
CA ALA A 146 11.62 -37.04 11.12
C ALA A 146 12.43 -36.24 12.15
N ASP A 147 13.36 -35.42 11.70
CA ASP A 147 14.10 -34.46 12.52
C ASP A 147 13.56 -33.06 12.21
N LEU A 148 12.58 -32.61 12.98
CA LEU A 148 11.72 -31.48 12.62
C LEU A 148 12.31 -30.15 13.08
N TYR A 149 12.24 -29.13 12.22
CA TYR A 149 12.47 -27.74 12.61
C TYR A 149 11.57 -26.80 11.80
N VAL A 150 11.42 -25.57 12.26
CA VAL A 150 10.58 -24.55 11.61
C VAL A 150 11.43 -23.37 11.17
N LYS A 151 11.25 -22.92 9.93
CA LYS A 151 11.79 -21.66 9.40
C LYS A 151 10.73 -20.57 9.40
N CYS A 152 11.15 -19.33 9.63
CA CYS A 152 10.31 -18.14 9.58
C CYS A 152 11.04 -16.99 8.90
N PHE A 153 10.43 -16.39 7.88
CA PHE A 153 11.00 -15.23 7.16
C PHE A 153 9.94 -14.44 6.39
N LEU A 154 10.26 -13.18 6.09
CA LEU A 154 9.45 -12.36 5.19
C LEU A 154 9.78 -12.65 3.74
N GLU A 155 8.80 -12.61 2.85
CA GLU A 155 9.00 -12.80 1.42
C GLU A 155 9.99 -11.78 0.85
N GLY A 156 11.00 -12.28 0.15
CA GLY A 156 12.10 -11.46 -0.37
C GLY A 156 13.22 -11.15 0.64
N SER A 157 13.05 -11.53 1.91
CA SER A 157 14.14 -11.51 2.90
C SER A 157 15.22 -12.52 2.53
N LYS A 158 16.47 -12.14 2.76
CA LYS A 158 17.62 -13.06 2.72
C LYS A 158 17.93 -13.67 4.09
N LYS A 159 17.32 -13.14 5.14
CA LYS A 159 17.48 -13.61 6.50
C LYS A 159 16.33 -14.56 6.79
N GLU A 160 16.65 -15.84 6.94
CA GLU A 160 15.77 -16.85 7.51
C GLU A 160 16.15 -17.07 8.97
N GLU A 161 15.16 -17.08 9.86
CA GLU A 161 15.32 -17.55 11.24
C GLU A 161 14.76 -18.97 11.33
N ARG A 162 15.35 -19.80 12.19
CA ARG A 162 14.90 -21.18 12.41
C ARG A 162 14.88 -21.53 13.89
N THR A 163 14.02 -22.47 14.25
CA THR A 163 14.04 -23.11 15.57
C THR A 163 15.25 -24.05 15.71
N ASP A 164 15.45 -24.57 16.91
CA ASP A 164 16.22 -25.79 17.11
C ASP A 164 15.55 -27.00 16.43
N ILE A 165 16.29 -28.09 16.31
CA ILE A 165 15.83 -29.34 15.70
C ILE A 165 15.25 -30.25 16.79
N HIS A 166 14.00 -30.68 16.60
CA HIS A 166 13.39 -31.76 17.36
C HIS A 166 13.78 -33.11 16.74
N PHE A 167 14.73 -33.80 17.38
CA PHE A 167 15.29 -35.03 16.86
C PHE A 167 14.32 -36.21 16.94
N ARG A 168 14.26 -36.99 15.86
CA ARG A 168 13.64 -38.32 15.82
C ARG A 168 12.18 -38.34 16.30
N SER A 169 11.35 -37.43 15.79
CA SER A 169 9.91 -37.52 15.92
C SER A 169 9.41 -38.81 15.26
N VAL A 170 8.65 -39.62 16.00
CA VAL A 170 8.09 -40.91 15.55
C VAL A 170 6.61 -40.83 15.20
N ASP A 171 5.94 -39.77 15.62
CA ASP A 171 4.50 -39.52 15.50
C ASP A 171 4.21 -38.23 14.70
N GLY A 172 5.25 -37.52 14.26
CA GLY A 172 5.14 -36.27 13.53
C GLY A 172 4.89 -35.05 14.43
N ASN A 173 4.99 -35.21 15.74
CA ASN A 173 4.86 -34.12 16.70
C ASN A 173 6.24 -33.56 17.08
N ALA A 174 6.30 -32.25 17.30
CA ALA A 174 7.47 -31.56 17.83
C ALA A 174 7.04 -30.36 18.68
N SER A 175 7.74 -30.12 19.80
CA SER A 175 7.52 -28.94 20.64
C SER A 175 8.75 -28.03 20.57
N PHE A 176 8.52 -26.74 20.42
CA PHE A 176 9.57 -25.74 20.24
C PHE A 176 9.49 -24.61 21.27
N ASN A 177 8.29 -24.15 21.63
CA ASN A 177 8.10 -22.93 22.44
C ASN A 177 9.04 -21.78 22.02
N TRP A 178 9.08 -21.52 20.71
CA TRP A 178 10.06 -20.64 20.10
C TRP A 178 9.45 -19.29 19.74
N ARG A 179 10.21 -18.20 19.90
CA ARG A 179 9.78 -16.85 19.52
C ARG A 179 10.76 -16.26 18.51
N PHE A 180 10.31 -16.11 17.27
CA PHE A 180 11.00 -15.35 16.23
C PHE A 180 10.84 -13.85 16.45
N VAL A 181 11.89 -13.07 16.14
CA VAL A 181 11.88 -11.60 16.28
C VAL A 181 12.49 -10.98 15.03
N ILE A 182 11.63 -10.66 14.06
CA ILE A 182 12.03 -10.19 12.73
C ILE A 182 11.88 -8.67 12.67
N ASN A 183 13.00 -7.95 12.58
CA ASN A 183 12.99 -6.51 12.34
C ASN A 183 13.01 -6.23 10.82
N PHE A 184 12.14 -5.34 10.35
CA PHE A 184 12.04 -4.97 8.94
C PHE A 184 11.59 -3.52 8.77
N ASP A 185 11.93 -2.92 7.64
CA ASP A 185 11.47 -1.59 7.27
C ASP A 185 10.16 -1.71 6.48
N TYR A 186 9.17 -0.87 6.79
CA TYR A 186 7.84 -0.89 6.16
C TYR A 186 7.45 0.49 5.66
N ASP A 187 7.05 0.57 4.40
CA ASP A 187 6.42 1.76 3.84
C ASP A 187 4.92 1.67 4.04
N ILE A 188 4.40 2.53 4.93
CA ILE A 188 2.98 2.55 5.33
C ILE A 188 2.08 2.98 4.17
N TRP A 189 2.58 3.79 3.25
CA TRP A 189 1.79 4.34 2.15
C TRP A 189 1.69 3.38 0.97
N GLU A 190 2.81 2.73 0.63
CA GLU A 190 2.84 1.68 -0.39
C GLU A 190 2.34 0.33 0.16
N GLN A 191 2.24 0.20 1.48
CA GLN A 191 1.92 -1.04 2.20
C GLN A 191 2.88 -2.19 1.87
N LYS A 192 4.18 -1.88 1.75
CA LYS A 192 5.24 -2.82 1.34
C LYS A 192 6.36 -2.90 2.37
N VAL A 193 7.00 -4.07 2.46
CA VAL A 193 8.30 -4.21 3.15
C VAL A 193 9.40 -3.69 2.26
N VAL A 194 10.32 -2.94 2.86
CA VAL A 194 11.48 -2.37 2.17
C VAL A 194 12.72 -3.18 2.52
N PHE A 195 13.28 -3.85 1.52
CA PHE A 195 14.57 -4.50 1.63
C PHE A 195 15.65 -3.64 1.01
N SER A 196 16.66 -3.31 1.81
CA SER A 196 17.78 -2.52 1.31
C SER A 196 19.01 -3.38 1.07
N LYS A 197 19.64 -3.17 -0.09
CA LYS A 197 20.87 -3.85 -0.47
C LYS A 197 21.92 -2.81 -0.85
N ARG A 198 23.08 -2.89 -0.21
CA ARG A 198 24.26 -2.12 -0.63
C ARG A 198 24.89 -2.80 -1.84
N LYS A 199 25.12 -2.06 -2.93
CA LYS A 199 25.92 -2.57 -4.05
C LYS A 199 27.38 -2.71 -3.59
N ARG A 200 28.04 -3.82 -3.94
CA ARG A 200 29.41 -4.15 -3.51
C ARG A 200 30.45 -3.06 -3.86
N PHE A 201 30.17 -2.20 -4.84
CA PHE A 201 31.09 -1.17 -5.33
C PHE A 201 30.47 0.24 -5.42
N SER A 202 29.33 0.48 -4.78
CA SER A 202 28.70 1.82 -4.77
C SER A 202 28.16 2.16 -3.38
N ARG A 203 28.23 3.45 -3.02
CA ARG A 203 27.56 3.99 -1.84
C ARG A 203 26.04 4.03 -2.01
N ALA A 204 25.51 3.83 -3.23
CA ALA A 204 24.08 3.80 -3.49
C ALA A 204 23.43 2.54 -2.89
N LYS A 205 22.43 2.78 -2.04
CA LYS A 205 21.51 1.78 -1.49
C LYS A 205 20.45 1.52 -2.56
N VAL A 206 20.26 0.27 -2.94
CA VAL A 206 19.12 -0.13 -3.79
C VAL A 206 18.05 -0.66 -2.86
N GLU A 207 16.85 -0.10 -2.96
CA GLU A 207 15.69 -0.50 -2.18
C GLU A 207 14.75 -1.32 -3.05
N HIS A 208 14.25 -2.41 -2.49
CA HIS A 208 13.33 -3.32 -3.15
C HIS A 208 12.07 -3.41 -2.30
N LEU A 209 10.94 -3.04 -2.90
CA LEU A 209 9.62 -3.19 -2.30
C LEU A 209 9.11 -4.61 -2.54
N ARG A 210 8.53 -5.20 -1.50
CA ARG A 210 7.93 -6.54 -1.52
C ARG A 210 6.64 -6.54 -0.73
N ASP A 211 5.72 -7.43 -1.13
CA ASP A 211 4.52 -7.65 -0.33
C ASP A 211 4.89 -8.17 1.06
N PRO A 212 4.19 -7.71 2.11
CA PRO A 212 4.50 -8.05 3.49
C PRO A 212 3.97 -9.45 3.83
N ILE A 213 4.49 -10.48 3.16
CA ILE A 213 4.08 -11.88 3.35
C ILE A 213 5.06 -12.57 4.32
N LEU A 214 4.54 -13.11 5.41
CA LEU A 214 5.28 -13.98 6.33
C LEU A 214 5.20 -15.43 5.85
N LYS A 215 6.34 -16.09 5.65
CA LYS A 215 6.43 -17.52 5.34
C LYS A 215 6.90 -18.30 6.55
N ILE A 216 6.17 -19.36 6.89
CA ILE A 216 6.54 -20.33 7.92
C ILE A 216 6.62 -21.69 7.26
N GLN A 217 7.77 -22.36 7.39
CA GLN A 217 8.03 -23.64 6.74
C GLN A 217 8.43 -24.69 7.78
N VAL A 218 7.83 -25.88 7.70
CA VAL A 218 8.23 -27.05 8.49
C VAL A 218 9.16 -27.90 7.64
N CYS A 219 10.33 -28.25 8.17
CA CYS A 219 11.36 -28.97 7.45
C CYS A 219 11.85 -30.20 8.23
N ASP A 220 12.31 -31.21 7.50
CA ASP A 220 13.01 -32.39 8.01
C ASP A 220 14.53 -32.23 7.74
N ASN A 221 15.33 -32.16 8.80
CA ASN A 221 16.77 -31.89 8.73
C ASN A 221 17.57 -33.12 8.31
N ASN A 222 18.16 -33.15 7.11
CA ASN A 222 18.89 -34.31 6.59
C ASN A 222 20.40 -34.18 6.82
N ARG A 223 21.04 -35.22 7.39
CA ARG A 223 22.49 -35.17 7.69
C ARG A 223 23.38 -35.24 6.44
N PHE A 224 22.95 -35.98 5.42
CA PHE A 224 23.76 -36.29 4.24
C PHE A 224 23.14 -35.81 2.92
N GLN A 225 21.97 -35.17 2.99
CA GLN A 225 21.21 -34.68 1.84
C GLN A 225 20.62 -33.31 2.15
N ALA A 226 20.04 -32.64 1.17
CA ALA A 226 19.29 -31.42 1.40
C ALA A 226 18.08 -31.67 2.30
N ASP A 227 17.76 -30.72 3.16
CA ASP A 227 16.58 -30.78 4.02
C ASP A 227 15.29 -30.88 3.21
N THR A 228 14.34 -31.65 3.70
CA THR A 228 13.05 -31.85 3.02
C THR A 228 12.02 -30.87 3.56
N LEU A 229 11.42 -30.06 2.69
CA LEU A 229 10.27 -29.24 3.05
C LEU A 229 9.04 -30.15 3.23
N ILE A 230 8.47 -30.16 4.43
CA ILE A 230 7.26 -30.92 4.76
C ILE A 230 6.01 -30.10 4.44
N GLY A 231 6.03 -28.81 4.77
CA GLY A 231 4.89 -27.93 4.55
C GLY A 231 5.25 -26.46 4.69
N GLU A 232 4.45 -25.60 4.06
CA GLU A 232 4.57 -24.15 4.10
C GLU A 232 3.21 -23.52 4.37
N CYS A 233 3.19 -22.48 5.19
CA CYS A 233 2.07 -21.55 5.28
C CYS A 233 2.56 -20.11 5.10
N CYS A 234 1.70 -19.30 4.47
CA CYS A 234 1.97 -17.91 4.15
C CYS A 234 0.88 -17.04 4.77
N PHE A 235 1.26 -15.91 5.37
CA PHE A 235 0.34 -14.94 5.96
C PHE A 235 0.61 -13.56 5.37
N ASP A 236 -0.43 -12.92 4.85
CA ASP A 236 -0.35 -11.52 4.48
C ASP A 236 -0.50 -10.65 5.73
N LEU A 237 0.57 -9.94 6.11
CA LEU A 237 0.57 -9.10 7.31
C LEU A 237 -0.47 -7.96 7.25
N ARG A 238 -1.00 -7.63 6.07
CA ARG A 238 -2.06 -6.62 5.89
C ARG A 238 -3.44 -7.12 6.31
N GLU A 239 -3.65 -8.44 6.31
CA GLU A 239 -4.93 -9.07 6.67
C GLU A 239 -5.09 -9.22 8.18
N PHE A 240 -4.04 -8.98 8.95
CA PHE A 240 -4.11 -9.05 10.40
C PHE A 240 -4.92 -7.85 10.90
N PRO A 241 -5.94 -8.08 11.75
CA PRO A 241 -6.73 -7.02 12.31
C PRO A 241 -5.81 -6.18 13.19
N GLU A 242 -6.11 -4.89 13.21
CA GLU A 242 -5.49 -4.00 14.16
C GLU A 242 -5.83 -4.49 15.57
N ALA A 243 -4.81 -4.63 16.42
CA ALA A 243 -5.01 -5.06 17.79
C ALA A 243 -5.95 -4.08 18.49
N GLU A 244 -7.06 -4.59 19.04
CA GLU A 244 -7.90 -3.79 19.93
C GLU A 244 -7.10 -3.50 21.19
N VAL A 245 -7.01 -2.23 21.59
CA VAL A 245 -6.45 -1.85 22.89
C VAL A 245 -7.58 -1.66 23.89
N ASP A 246 -7.34 -1.96 25.17
CA ASP A 246 -8.26 -1.60 26.25
C ASP A 246 -8.15 -0.11 26.62
N SER A 247 -8.97 0.33 27.59
CA SER A 247 -8.98 1.72 28.04
C SER A 247 -7.65 2.19 28.65
N GLU A 248 -6.73 1.26 28.93
CA GLU A 248 -5.39 1.51 29.45
C GLU A 248 -4.30 1.36 28.37
N ASP A 249 -4.68 1.32 27.08
CA ASP A 249 -3.79 1.11 25.93
C ASP A 249 -3.08 -0.26 25.92
N ASN A 250 -3.56 -1.24 26.71
CA ASN A 250 -3.02 -2.59 26.64
C ASN A 250 -3.64 -3.35 25.47
N PRO A 251 -2.85 -4.11 24.69
CA PRO A 251 -3.40 -4.94 23.62
C PRO A 251 -4.30 -6.02 24.19
N LYS A 252 -5.58 -6.03 23.80
CA LYS A 252 -6.51 -7.12 24.03
C LYS A 252 -6.09 -8.31 23.15
N ASN A 253 -6.19 -9.51 23.71
CA ASN A 253 -5.95 -10.75 22.97
C ASN A 253 -7.08 -10.99 21.96
N THR A 254 -7.02 -10.35 20.79
CA THR A 254 -7.93 -10.67 19.69
C THR A 254 -7.47 -11.97 19.05
N THR A 255 -8.29 -13.03 19.18
CA THR A 255 -8.02 -14.33 18.57
C THR A 255 -8.68 -14.37 17.21
N MET A 256 -7.91 -14.26 16.13
CA MET A 256 -8.42 -14.67 14.81
C MET A 256 -8.38 -16.19 14.68
N ARG A 257 -9.55 -16.78 14.40
CA ARG A 257 -9.64 -18.15 13.88
C ARG A 257 -9.64 -18.05 12.37
N THR A 258 -8.58 -18.50 11.71
CA THR A 258 -8.59 -18.67 10.26
C THR A 258 -9.44 -19.90 9.92
N HIS A 259 -10.47 -19.74 9.09
CA HIS A 259 -11.31 -20.84 8.59
C HIS A 259 -10.58 -21.70 7.53
N SER A 260 -9.38 -22.20 7.84
CA SER A 260 -8.69 -23.20 7.01
C SER A 260 -8.76 -24.57 7.69
N PRO A 261 -9.21 -25.63 7.00
CA PRO A 261 -9.38 -26.96 7.58
C PRO A 261 -8.06 -27.75 7.70
N LEU A 262 -6.90 -27.12 7.50
CA LEU A 262 -5.60 -27.78 7.59
C LEU A 262 -4.86 -27.30 8.84
N CYS A 263 -4.90 -28.16 9.86
CA CYS A 263 -4.11 -28.22 11.09
C CYS A 263 -3.87 -26.90 11.86
N CYS A 264 -4.77 -26.65 12.82
CA CYS A 264 -4.50 -26.05 14.14
C CYS A 264 -3.63 -24.77 14.19
N ILE A 265 -4.25 -23.58 14.18
CA ILE A 265 -3.59 -22.32 14.55
C ILE A 265 -4.45 -21.54 15.54
N SER A 266 -3.82 -21.09 16.64
CA SER A 266 -4.40 -20.17 17.62
C SER A 266 -3.63 -18.85 17.66
N ALA A 267 -4.35 -17.77 17.35
CA ALA A 267 -4.08 -16.35 17.65
C ALA A 267 -2.82 -15.69 17.05
N ALA A 268 -3.05 -14.57 16.36
CA ALA A 268 -2.06 -13.53 16.15
C ALA A 268 -2.76 -12.15 16.18
N GLY A 269 -2.20 -11.22 16.95
CA GLY A 269 -2.60 -9.81 16.97
C GLY A 269 -1.46 -8.96 16.43
N PHE A 270 -1.75 -8.07 15.47
CA PHE A 270 -0.77 -7.13 14.93
C PHE A 270 -0.89 -5.79 15.65
N CYS A 271 0.12 -5.43 16.44
CA CYS A 271 0.23 -4.08 17.01
C CYS A 271 1.09 -3.23 16.10
N ARG A 272 0.41 -2.33 15.38
CA ARG A 272 1.02 -1.39 14.45
C ARG A 272 1.86 -0.30 15.14
N GLN A 273 1.83 -0.23 16.48
CA GLN A 273 2.44 0.83 17.29
C GLN A 273 3.65 0.38 18.14
N ALA A 274 4.17 -0.84 17.97
CA ALA A 274 5.32 -1.35 18.75
C ALA A 274 5.10 -1.36 20.29
N LEU A 275 3.86 -1.35 20.76
CA LEU A 275 3.52 -1.27 22.19
C LEU A 275 3.52 -2.63 22.92
N CYS A 276 3.57 -3.76 22.20
CA CYS A 276 3.44 -5.11 22.79
C CYS A 276 4.56 -5.51 23.78
N CYS A 277 5.58 -4.69 24.01
CA CYS A 277 6.69 -5.01 24.91
C CYS A 277 7.23 -3.84 25.75
N THR A 278 6.62 -2.66 25.74
CA THR A 278 7.12 -1.53 26.55
C THR A 278 6.47 -1.53 27.93
N LYS A 279 6.98 -2.35 28.85
CA LYS A 279 6.90 -1.95 30.28
C LYS A 279 7.75 -0.69 30.44
N GLY A 280 7.08 0.46 30.60
CA GLY A 280 7.65 1.60 31.31
C GLY A 280 8.52 2.61 30.56
N HIS A 281 8.40 2.76 29.23
CA HIS A 281 8.98 3.95 28.58
C HIS A 281 8.01 4.59 27.59
N ARG A 282 7.29 5.61 28.06
CA ARG A 282 6.68 6.63 27.19
C ARG A 282 7.81 7.27 26.39
N ARG A 283 7.94 6.91 25.11
CA ARG A 283 8.45 7.83 24.11
C ARG A 283 7.22 8.38 23.41
N GLU A 284 7.02 9.68 23.48
CA GLU A 284 6.05 10.38 22.63
C GLU A 284 6.45 10.14 21.18
N PHE A 285 5.86 9.12 20.56
CA PHE A 285 5.86 9.02 19.12
C PHE A 285 4.91 10.11 18.63
N ALA A 286 5.48 11.14 18.01
CA ALA A 286 4.73 12.21 17.37
C ALA A 286 3.60 11.59 16.55
N ASN A 287 2.37 12.02 16.83
CA ASN A 287 1.14 11.61 16.17
C ASN A 287 1.38 11.39 14.67
N THR A 288 1.53 10.14 14.25
CA THR A 288 1.54 9.81 12.83
C THR A 288 0.14 10.13 12.31
N PRO A 289 0.00 11.06 11.36
CA PRO A 289 -1.32 11.41 10.85
C PRO A 289 -1.97 10.16 10.28
N ARG A 290 -3.20 9.90 10.71
CA ARG A 290 -4.05 8.86 10.11
C ARG A 290 -4.20 9.19 8.63
N PRO A 291 -4.13 8.21 7.72
CA PRO A 291 -4.51 8.45 6.34
C PRO A 291 -5.98 8.91 6.35
N VAL A 292 -6.18 10.19 6.06
CA VAL A 292 -7.50 10.73 5.77
C VAL A 292 -7.89 10.11 4.42
N ALA A 293 -8.91 9.26 4.42
CA ALA A 293 -9.56 8.88 3.19
C ALA A 293 -10.07 10.17 2.54
N VAL A 294 -9.49 10.52 1.39
CA VAL A 294 -9.96 11.60 0.52
C VAL A 294 -10.91 11.00 -0.49
#